data_AF-A0A0D3AHI2-F1
#
_entry.id   AF-A0A0D3AHI2-F1
#
_cell.length_a   1.000
_cell.length_b   1.000
_cell.length_c   1.000
_cell.angle_alpha   90.00
_cell.angle_beta   90.00
_cell.angle_gamma   90.00
#
_symmetry.space_group_name_H-M   'P 1'
#
loop_
_entity.id
_entity.type
_entity.pdbx_description
1 polymer ?
#
loop_
_entity_poly.entity_id
_entity_poly.type
_entity_poly.pdbx_seq_one_letter_code
_entity_poly.pdbx_strand_id
1 'polypeptide(L)'
;MLLAAPLLKVVRKSIAQVLTVISQKQKLALREAYKSKKFLPLDLRPKKTRAIRRRLTKHQASLKTEREKKKDMYFPLRKYAIKV
;
A
#
# COMPACT_ATOMS: atom_id res chain seq x y z
N MET A 1 -39.87 -24.17 23.14
CA MET A 1 -38.83 -24.41 22.09
C MET A 1 -38.02 -23.15 21.76
N LEU A 2 -37.41 -22.43 22.72
CA LEU A 2 -36.66 -21.19 22.40
C LEU A 2 -35.47 -20.87 23.34
N LEU A 3 -34.60 -21.83 23.70
CA LEU A 3 -33.43 -21.55 24.55
C LEU A 3 -32.12 -22.27 24.13
N ALA A 4 -31.82 -22.39 22.84
CA ALA A 4 -30.54 -22.99 22.38
C ALA A 4 -29.67 -22.10 21.46
N ALA A 5 -30.13 -20.89 21.12
CA ALA A 5 -29.41 -19.99 20.20
C ALA A 5 -28.14 -19.27 20.74
N PRO A 6 -28.02 -18.90 22.03
CA PRO A 6 -26.91 -18.04 22.47
C PRO A 6 -25.56 -18.75 22.52
N LEU A 7 -25.51 -20.01 22.96
CA LEU A 7 -24.25 -20.79 23.06
C LEU A 7 -23.63 -21.05 21.69
N LEU A 8 -24.43 -21.45 20.70
CA LEU A 8 -23.94 -21.68 19.34
C LEU A 8 -23.30 -20.41 18.75
N LYS A 9 -23.91 -19.25 18.97
CA LYS A 9 -23.39 -17.95 18.49
C LYS A 9 -22.07 -17.58 19.17
N VAL A 10 -21.95 -17.82 20.48
CA VAL A 10 -20.72 -17.56 21.24
C VAL A 10 -19.59 -18.47 20.76
N VAL A 11 -19.84 -19.77 20.62
CA VAL A 11 -18.85 -20.74 20.14
C VAL A 11 -18.41 -20.43 18.70
N ARG A 12 -19.33 -20.05 17.80
CA ARG A 12 -18.95 -19.64 16.43
C ARG A 12 -18.05 -18.41 16.43
N LYS A 13 -18.30 -17.44 17.31
CA LYS A 13 -17.46 -16.24 17.44
C LYS A 13 -16.07 -16.58 18.01
N SER A 14 -15.98 -17.45 19.02
CA SER A 14 -14.69 -17.82 19.59
C SER A 14 -13.82 -18.58 18.57
N ILE A 15 -14.42 -19.52 17.82
CA ILE A 15 -13.73 -20.23 16.74
C ILE A 15 -13.22 -19.23 15.69
N ALA A 16 -14.07 -18.29 15.26
CA ALA A 16 -13.67 -17.27 14.29
C ALA A 16 -12.52 -16.37 14.79
N GLN A 17 -12.52 -16.01 16.08
CA GLN A 17 -11.45 -15.23 16.71
C GLN A 17 -10.11 -15.99 16.67
N VAL A 18 -10.10 -17.26 17.09
CA VAL A 18 -8.89 -18.10 17.08
C VAL A 18 -8.34 -18.23 15.66
N LEU A 19 -9.18 -18.53 14.67
CA LEU A 19 -8.78 -18.61 13.26
C LEU A 19 -8.25 -17.28 12.72
N THR A 20 -8.82 -16.16 13.17
CA THR A 20 -8.34 -14.82 12.80
C THR A 20 -6.93 -14.59 13.34
N VAL A 21 -6.65 -14.95 14.59
CA VAL A 21 -5.30 -14.82 15.17
C VAL A 21 -4.28 -15.69 14.42
N ILE A 22 -4.65 -16.94 14.09
CA ILE A 22 -3.78 -17.84 13.32
C ILE A 22 -3.48 -17.25 11.94
N SER A 23 -4.50 -16.80 11.20
CA SER A 23 -4.31 -16.22 9.86
C SER A 23 -3.51 -14.92 9.88
N GLN A 24 -3.67 -14.08 10.91
CA GLN A 24 -2.86 -12.87 11.10
C GLN A 24 -1.38 -13.23 11.30
N LYS A 25 -1.06 -14.18 12.19
CA LYS A 25 0.32 -14.63 12.44
C LYS A 25 0.95 -15.23 11.19
N GLN A 26 0.24 -16.10 10.48
CA GLN A 26 0.72 -16.69 9.22
C GLN A 26 1.02 -15.61 8.18
N LYS A 27 0.13 -14.62 8.02
CA LYS A 27 0.32 -13.53 7.07
C LYS A 27 1.51 -12.62 7.44
N LEU A 28 1.76 -12.41 8.72
CA LEU A 28 2.93 -11.66 9.20
C LEU A 28 4.22 -12.40 8.88
N ALA A 29 4.32 -13.70 9.19
CA ALA A 29 5.48 -14.52 8.85
C ALA A 29 5.76 -14.53 7.33
N LEU A 30 4.71 -14.62 6.51
CA LEU A 30 4.84 -14.52 5.05
C LEU A 30 5.33 -13.12 4.61
N ARG A 31 4.88 -12.04 5.25
CA ARG A 31 5.37 -10.68 4.92
C ARG A 31 6.86 -10.54 5.24
N GLU A 32 7.31 -11.11 6.34
CA GLU A 32 8.73 -11.10 6.73
C GLU A 32 9.58 -11.90 5.73
N ALA A 33 9.14 -13.13 5.41
CA ALA A 33 9.84 -14.00 4.47
C ALA A 33 9.97 -13.44 3.04
N TYR A 34 9.06 -12.56 2.62
CA TYR A 34 9.05 -11.94 1.28
C TYR A 34 9.44 -10.45 1.28
N LYS A 35 9.86 -9.87 2.41
CA LYS A 35 10.15 -8.43 2.53
C LYS A 35 11.24 -7.94 1.57
N SER A 36 12.28 -8.74 1.35
CA SER A 36 13.43 -8.41 0.49
C SER A 36 13.32 -8.97 -0.93
N LYS A 37 12.31 -9.78 -1.22
CA LYS A 37 12.15 -10.42 -2.53
C LYS A 37 11.53 -9.44 -3.52
N LYS A 38 12.09 -9.37 -4.73
CA LYS A 38 11.58 -8.52 -5.82
C LYS A 38 10.14 -8.85 -6.20
N PHE A 39 9.79 -10.14 -6.20
CA PHE A 39 8.46 -10.61 -6.61
C PHE A 39 7.65 -11.06 -5.39
N LEU A 40 6.55 -10.34 -5.16
CA LEU A 40 5.58 -10.64 -4.12
C LEU A 40 4.39 -11.42 -4.69
N PRO A 41 3.88 -12.42 -3.94
CA PRO A 41 2.57 -13.03 -4.19
C PRO A 41 1.46 -11.96 -4.29
N LEU A 42 0.42 -12.22 -5.08
CA LEU A 42 -0.65 -11.25 -5.35
C LEU A 42 -1.33 -10.72 -4.07
N ASP A 43 -1.50 -11.57 -3.07
CA ASP A 43 -2.18 -11.23 -1.80
C ASP A 43 -1.37 -10.32 -0.87
N LEU A 44 -0.05 -10.33 -1.01
CA LEU A 44 0.86 -9.48 -0.24
C LEU A 44 1.09 -8.13 -0.91
N ARG A 45 0.67 -7.96 -2.17
CA ARG A 45 0.80 -6.67 -2.87
C ARG A 45 -0.12 -5.62 -2.25
N PRO A 46 0.26 -4.33 -2.31
CA PRO A 46 -0.61 -3.25 -1.87
C PRO A 46 -1.95 -3.28 -2.61
N LYS A 47 -3.06 -3.33 -1.87
CA LYS A 47 -4.42 -3.28 -2.41
C LYS A 47 -4.75 -1.84 -2.83
N LYS A 48 -4.38 -1.49 -4.06
CA LYS A 48 -4.70 -0.21 -4.72
C LYS A 48 -5.53 -0.46 -5.98
N THR A 49 -6.17 0.58 -6.51
CA THR A 49 -6.90 0.48 -7.77
C THR A 49 -5.98 0.06 -8.92
N ARG A 50 -6.55 -0.59 -9.94
CA ARG A 50 -5.80 -1.01 -11.14
C ARG A 50 -5.06 0.15 -11.80
N ALA A 51 -5.73 1.31 -11.91
CA ALA A 51 -5.15 2.53 -12.48
C ALA A 51 -3.89 2.96 -11.71
N ILE A 52 -3.96 3.01 -10.37
CA ILE A 52 -2.81 3.40 -9.53
C ILE A 52 -1.67 2.38 -9.61
N ARG A 53 -1.95 1.09 -9.80
CA ARG A 53 -0.91 0.07 -9.98
C ARG A 53 -0.19 0.16 -11.33
N ARG A 54 -0.83 0.72 -12.36
CA ARG A 54 -0.27 0.83 -13.72
C ARG A 54 0.41 2.16 -14.02
N ARG A 55 0.18 3.20 -13.20
CA ARG A 55 0.83 4.50 -13.38
C ARG A 55 2.34 4.41 -13.16
N LEU A 56 3.07 5.41 -13.67
CA LEU A 56 4.51 5.56 -13.46
C LEU A 56 4.88 5.61 -11.96
N THR A 57 6.03 5.06 -11.62
CA THR A 57 6.59 5.21 -10.27
C THR A 57 7.00 6.66 -10.01
N LYS A 58 7.06 7.08 -8.74
CA LYS A 58 7.47 8.44 -8.36
C LYS A 58 8.84 8.81 -8.94
N HIS A 59 9.78 7.87 -8.91
CA HIS A 59 11.11 8.04 -9.49
C HIS A 59 11.03 8.28 -11.00
N GLN A 60 10.31 7.42 -11.73
CA GLN A 60 10.14 7.59 -13.18
C GLN A 60 9.49 8.91 -13.54
N ALA A 61 8.46 9.32 -12.79
CA ALA A 61 7.79 10.60 -12.99
C ALA A 61 8.69 11.82 -12.69
N SER A 62 9.70 11.66 -11.83
CA SER A 62 10.67 12.71 -11.52
C SER A 62 11.89 12.73 -12.44
N LEU A 63 12.05 11.73 -13.32
CA LEU A 63 13.17 11.71 -14.25
C LEU A 63 13.04 12.85 -15.24
N LYS A 64 14.05 13.73 -15.24
CA LYS A 64 14.22 14.82 -16.20
C LYS A 64 15.43 14.53 -17.07
N THR A 65 15.37 15.00 -18.31
CA THR A 65 16.53 14.94 -19.21
C THR A 65 17.64 15.87 -18.72
N GLU A 66 18.90 15.58 -19.05
CA GLU A 66 20.04 16.45 -18.67
C GLU A 66 19.88 17.87 -19.23
N ARG A 67 19.27 18.02 -20.41
CA ARG A 67 18.94 19.32 -21.00
C ARG A 67 17.94 20.10 -20.15
N GLU A 68 16.87 19.44 -19.69
CA GLU A 68 15.84 20.05 -18.85
C GLU A 68 16.39 20.42 -17.47
N LYS A 69 17.19 19.54 -16.85
CA LYS A 69 17.87 19.84 -15.58
C LYS A 69 18.73 21.10 -15.67
N LYS A 70 19.55 21.22 -16.72
CA LYS A 70 20.37 22.41 -16.96
C LYS A 70 19.51 23.66 -17.13
N LYS A 71 18.42 23.57 -17.90
CA LYS A 71 17.48 24.68 -18.08
C LYS A 71 16.87 25.13 -16.76
N ASP A 72 16.40 24.20 -15.94
CA ASP A 72 15.80 24.49 -14.64
C ASP A 72 16.80 25.09 -13.65
N MET A 73 18.05 24.62 -13.69
CA MET A 73 19.14 25.15 -12.85
C MET A 73 19.51 26.59 -13.24
N TYR A 74 19.63 26.87 -14.54
CA TYR A 74 20.06 28.18 -15.02
C TYR A 74 18.93 29.23 -14.97
N PHE A 75 17.69 28.82 -15.25
CA PHE A 75 16.55 29.73 -15.37
C PHE A 75 15.38 29.30 -14.48
N PRO A 76 15.52 29.34 -13.15
CA PRO A 76 14.41 29.10 -12.26
C PRO A 76 13.38 30.23 -12.38
N LEU A 77 12.10 29.90 -12.28
CA LEU A 77 11.01 30.88 -12.19
C LEU A 77 11.17 31.69 -10.90
N ARG A 78 11.54 32.96 -11.05
CA ARG A 78 11.68 33.90 -9.93
C ARG A 78 10.33 34.54 -9.63
N LYS A 79 9.96 34.60 -8.36
CA LYS A 79 8.80 35.38 -7.92
C LYS A 79 9.23 36.84 -7.77
N TYR A 80 8.57 37.74 -8.49
CA TYR A 80 8.76 39.19 -8.35
C TYR A 80 7.42 39.90 -8.47
N ALA A 81 7.33 41.10 -7.92
CA ALA A 81 6.19 41.99 -8.05
C ALA A 81 6.68 43.32 -8.60
N ILE A 82 5.89 43.93 -9.49
CA ILE A 82 6.17 45.26 -10.00
C ILE A 82 5.36 46.23 -9.14
N LYS A 83 6.04 47.19 -8.53
CA LYS A 83 5.39 48.27 -7.81
C LYS A 83 4.82 49.25 -8.83
N VAL A 84 3.51 49.52 -8.73
CA VAL A 84 2.85 50.64 -9.42
C VAL A 84 3.17 51.92 -8.66
#